data_AF-A0AAN0RRC7-F1
#
_entry.id   AF-A0AAN0RRC7-F1
#
_cell.length_a   1.000
_cell.length_b   1.000
_cell.length_c   1.000
_cell.angle_alpha   90.00
_cell.angle_beta   90.00
_cell.angle_gamma   90.00
#
_symmetry.space_group_name_H-M   'P 1'
#
loop_
_entity.id
_entity.type
_entity.pdbx_description
1 polymer ?
#
loop_
_entity_poly.entity_id
_entity_poly.type
_entity_poly.pdbx_seq_one_letter_code
_entity_poly.pdbx_strand_id
1 'polypeptide(L)'
;MAEKIFDSTDDKYLAWMRLHPEGFVLNTNRQESNYAVLHKSGCHHISTYAQQYADNAFTGENYIKVCSDTVADLEVWAEKKRPRATLTSCQTCRPNELAQRSHMDARPKPKLPYSKFCASLGCTMRNIVWSWAAVNHELGRAVFSVWEDGLVGGRVVMWHKADLAYKARNGGKEKVEILGAAIAKRYETYGILCKAKDPDAEPRERASYDDQSLLVLRIVDEPDGLIAYVTGETTAEAIRMGQGLNRVVPVQYAVDDLAVDPVGHIQVDRASHVRNDFKRDPAIRARVLELANGRCEHCGKEGFLTAGGGRYLEAHHVIALADQGHDTVENVIALCSEHHREAHYGVEAEQLEAAFLQKIADRRIGPSRAKPS
;
A
#
# COMPACT_ATOMS: atom_id res chain seq x y z
N MET A 1 -6.22 -5.40 -21.50
CA MET A 1 -6.12 -4.05 -20.88
C MET A 1 -4.76 -3.50 -21.24
N ALA A 2 -4.50 -2.21 -21.12
CA ALA A 2 -3.19 -1.65 -21.46
C ALA A 2 -2.11 -2.14 -20.48
N GLU A 3 -0.97 -2.54 -21.02
CA GLU A 3 0.24 -2.93 -20.30
C GLU A 3 0.71 -1.82 -19.33
N LYS A 4 1.16 -2.20 -18.13
CA LYS A 4 1.78 -1.27 -17.17
C LYS A 4 3.28 -1.52 -17.11
N ILE A 5 4.08 -0.48 -17.31
CA ILE A 5 5.55 -0.57 -17.29
C ILE A 5 6.06 0.05 -15.98
N PHE A 6 6.89 -0.71 -15.27
CA PHE A 6 7.59 -0.26 -14.07
C PHE A 6 9.09 -0.28 -14.34
N ASP A 7 9.73 0.88 -14.21
CA ASP A 7 11.10 1.13 -14.66
C ASP A 7 11.94 2.00 -13.71
N SER A 8 11.52 2.14 -12.44
CA SER A 8 12.30 2.64 -11.28
C SER A 8 11.36 2.87 -10.07
N THR A 9 10.41 1.96 -9.87
CA THR A 9 9.35 2.08 -8.84
C THR A 9 9.02 0.71 -8.26
N ASP A 10 9.99 0.09 -7.57
CA ASP A 10 9.85 -1.25 -6.98
C ASP A 10 8.62 -1.36 -6.07
N ASP A 11 8.32 -0.33 -5.27
CA ASP A 11 7.12 -0.30 -4.42
C ASP A 11 5.82 -0.37 -5.22
N LYS A 12 5.74 0.35 -6.35
CA LYS A 12 4.56 0.35 -7.22
C LYS A 12 4.42 -0.97 -7.96
N TYR A 13 5.54 -1.56 -8.36
CA TYR A 13 5.59 -2.87 -9.00
C TYR A 13 5.13 -3.99 -8.03
N LEU A 14 5.68 -4.02 -6.82
CA LEU A 14 5.28 -4.96 -5.78
C LEU A 14 3.82 -4.76 -5.37
N ALA A 15 3.34 -3.51 -5.32
CA ALA A 15 1.94 -3.19 -5.07
C ALA A 15 1.02 -3.72 -6.18
N TRP A 16 1.39 -3.54 -7.46
CA TRP A 16 0.64 -4.09 -8.59
C TRP A 16 0.52 -5.62 -8.48
N MET A 17 1.61 -6.33 -8.16
CA MET A 17 1.56 -7.79 -7.99
C MET A 17 0.60 -8.23 -6.87
N ARG A 18 0.50 -7.46 -5.77
CA ARG A 18 -0.46 -7.75 -4.69
C ARG A 18 -1.91 -7.56 -5.10
N LEU A 19 -2.19 -6.58 -5.97
CA LEU A 19 -3.54 -6.31 -6.48
C LEU A 19 -3.95 -7.24 -7.64
N HIS A 20 -2.97 -7.75 -8.37
CA HIS A 20 -3.16 -8.63 -9.52
C HIS A 20 -2.55 -10.03 -9.23
N PRO A 21 -3.08 -10.80 -8.26
CA PRO A 21 -2.55 -12.12 -7.93
C PRO A 21 -2.66 -13.11 -9.09
N GLU A 22 -3.60 -12.89 -10.02
CA GLU A 22 -3.79 -13.66 -11.26
C GLU A 22 -3.03 -13.09 -12.47
N GLY A 23 -2.38 -11.92 -12.32
CA GLY A 23 -1.63 -11.26 -13.40
C GLY A 23 -0.29 -11.90 -13.76
N PHE A 24 0.31 -11.39 -14.83
CA PHE A 24 1.57 -11.84 -15.42
C PHE A 24 2.56 -10.67 -15.52
N VAL A 25 3.85 -11.00 -15.45
CA VAL A 25 4.95 -10.03 -15.49
C VAL A 25 5.98 -10.49 -16.51
N LEU A 26 6.33 -9.62 -17.44
CA LEU A 26 7.48 -9.77 -18.32
C LEU A 26 8.67 -9.00 -17.73
N ASN A 27 9.72 -9.74 -17.39
CA ASN A 27 11.00 -9.18 -16.99
C ASN A 27 11.92 -9.06 -18.21
N THR A 28 12.37 -7.86 -18.55
CA THR A 28 13.24 -7.61 -19.71
C THR A 28 14.19 -6.45 -19.43
N ASN A 29 15.25 -6.29 -20.22
CA ASN A 29 16.17 -5.18 -20.03
C ASN A 29 15.53 -3.85 -20.45
N ARG A 30 16.01 -2.75 -19.85
CA ARG A 30 15.63 -1.38 -20.23
C ARG A 30 16.06 -1.06 -21.65
N GLN A 31 17.31 -1.39 -21.99
CA GLN A 31 17.83 -1.30 -23.34
C GLN A 31 17.39 -2.51 -24.18
N GLU A 32 17.49 -2.38 -25.50
CA GLU A 32 17.21 -3.49 -26.41
C GLU A 32 18.15 -4.66 -26.10
N SER A 33 17.58 -5.84 -25.90
CA SER A 33 18.34 -7.05 -25.56
C SER A 33 17.57 -8.29 -26.01
N ASN A 34 18.25 -9.44 -25.98
CA ASN A 34 17.61 -10.72 -26.26
C ASN A 34 16.84 -11.28 -25.04
N TYR A 35 16.94 -10.62 -23.88
CA TYR A 35 16.43 -11.10 -22.60
C TYR A 35 14.97 -10.67 -22.36
N ALA A 36 14.08 -11.65 -22.30
CA ALA A 36 12.67 -11.48 -21.95
C ALA A 36 12.15 -12.75 -21.28
N VAL A 37 11.82 -12.67 -19.99
CA VAL A 37 11.33 -13.81 -19.21
C VAL A 37 9.94 -13.50 -18.65
N LEU A 38 8.96 -14.33 -19.00
CA LEU A 38 7.62 -14.29 -18.42
C LEU A 38 7.58 -14.93 -17.04
N HIS A 39 6.83 -14.31 -16.15
CA HIS A 39 6.55 -14.77 -14.80
C HIS A 39 5.07 -14.61 -14.47
N LYS A 40 4.62 -15.40 -13.49
CA LYS A 40 3.34 -15.22 -12.82
C LYS A 40 3.53 -14.20 -11.69
N SER A 41 2.54 -13.33 -11.49
CA SER A 41 2.50 -12.43 -10.32
C SER A 41 2.72 -13.22 -9.03
N GLY A 42 3.58 -12.71 -8.15
CA GLY A 42 3.98 -13.37 -6.90
C GLY A 42 5.13 -14.39 -7.02
N CYS A 43 5.67 -14.64 -8.21
CA CYS A 43 6.81 -15.54 -8.38
C CYS A 43 8.06 -15.05 -7.62
N HIS A 44 8.64 -15.91 -6.78
CA HIS A 44 9.78 -15.55 -5.92
C HIS A 44 11.00 -15.01 -6.70
N HIS A 45 11.22 -15.40 -7.96
CA HIS A 45 12.31 -14.87 -8.80
C HIS A 45 12.19 -13.39 -9.15
N ILE A 46 10.99 -12.83 -9.00
CA ILE A 46 10.69 -11.42 -9.29
C ILE A 46 10.10 -10.70 -8.07
N SER A 47 9.99 -11.41 -6.94
CA SER A 47 9.42 -10.88 -5.70
C SER A 47 10.33 -11.10 -4.47
N THR A 48 11.44 -11.83 -4.61
CA THR A 48 12.34 -12.17 -3.49
C THR A 48 13.80 -12.24 -3.99
N TYR A 49 14.67 -11.37 -3.47
CA TYR A 49 16.08 -11.02 -3.86
C TYR A 49 16.22 -9.81 -4.82
N ALA A 50 17.00 -8.76 -4.55
CA ALA A 50 18.09 -8.56 -3.59
C ALA A 50 17.90 -7.30 -2.72
N GLN A 51 17.78 -7.48 -1.40
CA GLN A 51 17.82 -6.39 -0.41
C GLN A 51 19.25 -5.89 -0.12
N GLN A 52 20.25 -6.42 -0.84
CA GLN A 52 21.67 -6.21 -0.49
C GLN A 52 22.43 -5.26 -1.42
N TYR A 53 21.89 -4.78 -2.54
CA TYR A 53 22.60 -3.78 -3.37
C TYR A 53 21.61 -2.89 -4.12
N ALA A 54 21.52 -1.62 -3.69
CA ALA A 54 20.89 -0.44 -4.33
C ALA A 54 19.36 -0.28 -4.31
N ASP A 55 18.93 0.99 -4.18
CA ASP A 55 17.57 1.45 -4.48
C ASP A 55 17.16 1.01 -5.89
N ASN A 56 15.94 0.47 -6.05
CA ASN A 56 15.38 -0.06 -7.31
C ASN A 56 15.96 -1.40 -7.81
N ALA A 57 16.23 -2.38 -6.95
CA ALA A 57 16.75 -3.69 -7.38
C ALA A 57 15.90 -4.44 -8.43
N PHE A 58 14.57 -4.21 -8.53
CA PHE A 58 13.70 -4.90 -9.49
C PHE A 58 13.42 -4.11 -10.77
N THR A 59 13.45 -2.78 -10.70
CA THR A 59 13.08 -1.87 -11.80
C THR A 59 14.17 -0.85 -12.12
N GLY A 60 15.32 -0.93 -11.45
CA GLY A 60 16.48 -0.06 -11.61
C GLY A 60 17.51 -0.56 -12.60
N GLU A 61 18.48 0.33 -12.85
CA GLU A 61 19.55 0.42 -13.87
C GLU A 61 19.39 -0.43 -15.16
N ASN A 62 19.24 -1.74 -15.08
CA ASN A 62 19.28 -2.66 -16.23
C ASN A 62 17.94 -3.27 -16.66
N TYR A 63 16.91 -3.30 -15.81
CA TYR A 63 15.66 -4.04 -16.08
C TYR A 63 14.39 -3.19 -16.00
N ILE A 64 13.37 -3.58 -16.75
CA ILE A 64 12.00 -3.08 -16.66
C ILE A 64 11.05 -4.26 -16.44
N LYS A 65 9.94 -4.00 -15.74
CA LYS A 65 8.87 -4.96 -15.50
C LYS A 65 7.63 -4.50 -16.26
N VAL A 66 7.20 -5.30 -17.22
CA VAL A 66 5.96 -5.03 -17.99
C VAL A 66 4.89 -5.98 -17.47
N CYS A 67 3.81 -5.42 -16.97
CA CYS A 67 2.77 -6.14 -16.25
C CYS A 67 1.46 -6.11 -17.04
N SER A 68 0.77 -7.25 -17.10
CA SER A 68 -0.57 -7.36 -17.68
C SER A 68 -1.36 -8.49 -17.03
N ASP A 69 -2.68 -8.45 -17.13
CA ASP A 69 -3.57 -9.53 -16.71
C ASP A 69 -3.58 -10.72 -17.68
N THR A 70 -3.00 -10.56 -18.88
CA THR A 70 -2.91 -11.64 -19.88
C THR A 70 -1.50 -11.78 -20.44
N VAL A 71 -1.12 -13.02 -20.78
CA VAL A 71 0.16 -13.30 -21.47
C VAL A 71 0.14 -12.73 -22.89
N ALA A 72 -0.99 -12.79 -23.59
CA ALA A 72 -1.14 -12.29 -24.96
C ALA A 72 -0.80 -10.79 -25.07
N ASP A 73 -1.23 -9.97 -24.11
CA ASP A 73 -0.89 -8.53 -24.09
C ASP A 73 0.63 -8.32 -23.94
N LEU A 74 1.32 -9.17 -23.17
CA LEU A 74 2.78 -9.11 -22.99
C LEU A 74 3.55 -9.59 -24.22
N GLU A 75 3.02 -10.59 -24.94
CA GLU A 75 3.55 -11.08 -26.21
C GLU A 75 3.50 -9.98 -27.28
N VAL A 76 2.33 -9.36 -27.46
CA VAL A 76 2.14 -8.23 -28.39
C VAL A 76 3.07 -7.06 -28.05
N TRP A 77 3.22 -6.75 -26.76
CA TRP A 77 4.14 -5.71 -26.33
C TRP A 77 5.60 -6.07 -26.66
N ALA A 78 6.01 -7.32 -26.39
CA ALA A 78 7.36 -7.80 -26.65
C ALA A 78 7.68 -7.78 -28.14
N GLU A 79 6.79 -8.23 -29.01
CA GLU A 79 6.97 -8.16 -30.46
C GLU A 79 7.22 -6.72 -30.96
N LYS A 80 6.44 -5.76 -30.42
CA LYS A 80 6.51 -4.37 -30.85
C LYS A 80 7.71 -3.61 -30.27
N LYS A 81 8.07 -3.87 -29.01
CA LYS A 81 9.05 -3.08 -28.26
C LYS A 81 10.37 -3.80 -28.03
N ARG A 82 10.42 -5.11 -28.25
CA ARG A 82 11.58 -5.99 -28.05
C ARG A 82 11.66 -7.03 -29.20
N PRO A 83 11.73 -6.61 -30.47
CA PRO A 83 11.69 -7.52 -31.62
C PRO A 83 12.87 -8.51 -31.69
N ARG A 84 13.97 -8.23 -30.99
CA ARG A 84 15.15 -9.11 -30.87
C ARG A 84 15.11 -10.04 -29.67
N ALA A 85 14.15 -9.86 -28.75
CA ALA A 85 14.05 -10.67 -27.56
C ALA A 85 13.44 -12.03 -27.85
N THR A 86 14.04 -13.08 -27.28
CA THR A 86 13.41 -14.40 -27.25
C THR A 86 12.59 -14.50 -25.98
N LEU A 87 11.26 -14.55 -26.15
CA LEU A 87 10.34 -14.67 -25.02
C LEU A 87 10.45 -16.07 -24.42
N THR A 88 10.91 -16.14 -23.18
CA THR A 88 11.05 -17.40 -22.43
C THR A 88 10.11 -17.40 -21.24
N SER A 89 9.70 -18.58 -20.77
CA SER A 89 8.86 -18.71 -19.58
C SER A 89 9.68 -19.17 -18.38
N CYS A 90 9.43 -18.55 -17.23
CA CYS A 90 9.98 -19.02 -15.96
C CYS A 90 9.50 -20.45 -15.67
N GLN A 91 10.46 -21.35 -15.44
CA GLN A 91 10.20 -22.77 -15.19
C GLN A 91 9.63 -23.04 -13.79
N THR A 92 9.78 -22.11 -12.86
CA THR A 92 9.26 -22.23 -11.50
C THR A 92 7.77 -21.90 -11.42
N CYS A 93 7.35 -20.77 -12.00
CA CYS A 93 5.95 -20.36 -11.95
C CYS A 93 5.14 -20.74 -13.19
N ARG A 94 5.79 -21.26 -14.24
CA ARG A 94 5.18 -21.82 -15.47
C ARG A 94 4.00 -20.98 -16.01
N PRO A 95 4.22 -19.69 -16.32
CA PRO A 95 3.14 -18.76 -16.62
C PRO A 95 2.35 -19.14 -17.88
N ASN A 96 2.98 -19.75 -18.89
CA ASN A 96 2.29 -20.17 -20.11
C ASN A 96 1.36 -21.37 -19.86
N GLU A 97 1.74 -22.32 -18.99
CA GLU A 97 0.86 -23.42 -18.61
C GLU A 97 -0.36 -22.90 -17.82
N LEU A 98 -0.14 -21.93 -16.92
CA LEU A 98 -1.21 -21.26 -16.18
C LEU A 98 -2.16 -20.50 -17.11
N ALA A 99 -1.61 -19.71 -18.04
CA ALA A 99 -2.38 -18.97 -19.02
C ALA A 99 -3.20 -19.89 -19.93
N GLN A 100 -2.65 -21.03 -20.36
CA GLN A 100 -3.34 -22.02 -21.18
C GLN A 100 -4.49 -22.70 -20.42
N ARG A 101 -4.30 -23.05 -19.14
CA ARG A 101 -5.37 -23.57 -18.28
C ARG A 101 -6.49 -22.55 -18.09
N SER A 102 -6.13 -21.30 -17.80
CA SER A 102 -7.08 -20.20 -17.73
C SER A 102 -7.83 -20.01 -19.04
N HIS A 103 -7.18 -20.18 -20.20
CA HIS A 103 -7.80 -20.04 -21.52
C HIS A 103 -8.83 -21.15 -21.83
N MET A 104 -8.64 -22.37 -21.32
CA MET A 104 -9.60 -23.47 -21.48
C MET A 104 -10.83 -23.32 -20.57
N ASP A 105 -10.65 -22.71 -19.39
CA ASP A 105 -11.74 -22.40 -18.44
C ASP A 105 -12.40 -21.02 -18.68
N ALA A 106 -11.76 -20.13 -19.45
CA ALA A 106 -12.23 -18.78 -19.73
C ALA A 106 -13.06 -18.69 -21.03
N ARG A 107 -14.28 -19.23 -21.01
CA ARG A 107 -15.33 -18.44 -21.68
C ARG A 107 -15.39 -17.09 -20.94
N PRO A 108 -15.31 -15.93 -21.63
CA PRO A 108 -15.45 -14.65 -20.96
C PRO A 108 -16.79 -14.67 -20.23
N LYS A 109 -16.75 -14.71 -18.89
CA LYS A 109 -17.97 -14.60 -18.11
C LYS A 109 -18.58 -13.25 -18.48
N PRO A 110 -19.85 -13.21 -18.91
CA PRO A 110 -20.48 -11.96 -19.29
C PRO A 110 -20.38 -10.99 -18.11
N LYS A 111 -19.82 -9.79 -18.35
CA LYS A 111 -19.74 -8.74 -17.33
C LYS A 111 -21.13 -8.52 -16.74
N LEU A 112 -21.22 -8.49 -15.41
CA LEU A 112 -22.48 -8.23 -14.74
C LEU A 112 -23.02 -6.86 -15.18
N PRO A 113 -24.34 -6.67 -15.29
CA PRO A 113 -24.90 -5.33 -15.37
C PRO A 113 -24.41 -4.49 -14.16
N TYR A 114 -24.13 -3.21 -14.36
CA TYR A 114 -23.54 -2.32 -13.34
C TYR A 114 -24.31 -2.38 -12.00
N SER A 115 -25.65 -2.43 -12.04
CA SER A 115 -26.49 -2.57 -10.84
C SER A 115 -26.28 -3.89 -10.10
N LYS A 116 -26.09 -5.00 -10.81
CA LYS A 116 -25.76 -6.31 -10.24
C LYS A 116 -24.35 -6.35 -9.68
N PHE A 117 -23.41 -5.64 -10.30
CA PHE A 117 -22.07 -5.48 -9.77
C PHE A 117 -22.07 -4.68 -8.46
N CYS A 118 -22.75 -3.53 -8.38
CA CYS A 118 -22.90 -2.80 -7.13
C CYS A 118 -23.55 -3.66 -6.03
N ALA A 119 -24.60 -4.43 -6.37
CA ALA A 119 -25.24 -5.35 -5.45
C ALA A 119 -24.25 -6.44 -4.94
N SER A 120 -23.33 -6.90 -5.78
CA SER A 120 -22.28 -7.83 -5.38
C SER A 120 -21.29 -7.24 -4.37
N LEU A 121 -21.15 -5.91 -4.31
CA LEU A 121 -20.34 -5.20 -3.31
C LEU A 121 -21.11 -4.96 -1.99
N GLY A 122 -22.34 -5.45 -1.91
CA GLY A 122 -23.25 -5.25 -0.79
C GLY A 122 -24.04 -3.95 -0.85
N CYS A 123 -23.98 -3.17 -1.94
CA CYS A 123 -24.67 -1.88 -2.06
C CYS A 123 -25.77 -1.93 -3.12
N THR A 124 -26.97 -1.43 -2.80
CA THR A 124 -28.10 -1.40 -3.74
C THR A 124 -28.39 0.04 -4.19
N MET A 125 -28.99 0.16 -5.37
CA MET A 125 -29.43 1.46 -5.92
C MET A 125 -30.91 1.63 -5.61
N ARG A 126 -31.37 2.82 -5.20
CA ARG A 126 -32.83 3.04 -5.08
C ARG A 126 -33.49 3.20 -6.45
N ASN A 127 -32.77 3.66 -7.47
CA ASN A 127 -33.31 3.81 -8.84
C ASN A 127 -32.33 3.42 -9.97
N ILE A 128 -32.44 2.19 -10.46
CA ILE A 128 -31.52 1.59 -11.45
C ILE A 128 -31.38 2.41 -12.75
N VAL A 129 -32.35 3.26 -13.10
CA VAL A 129 -32.35 4.03 -14.36
C VAL A 129 -31.48 5.29 -14.30
N TRP A 130 -31.33 5.90 -13.11
CA TRP A 130 -30.65 7.21 -12.96
C TRP A 130 -29.68 7.29 -11.77
N SER A 131 -29.40 6.16 -11.09
CA SER A 131 -28.50 6.16 -9.94
C SER A 131 -27.03 6.15 -10.37
N TRP A 132 -26.32 7.21 -9.99
CA TRP A 132 -24.85 7.31 -10.04
C TRP A 132 -24.17 6.81 -8.76
N ALA A 133 -24.95 6.38 -7.77
CA ALA A 133 -24.48 5.86 -6.50
C ALA A 133 -25.31 4.65 -6.04
N ALA A 134 -24.69 3.74 -5.29
CA ALA A 134 -25.32 2.65 -4.58
C ALA A 134 -24.93 2.74 -3.11
N VAL A 135 -25.83 2.36 -2.20
CA VAL A 135 -25.58 2.48 -0.76
C VAL A 135 -26.11 1.26 -0.02
N ASN A 136 -25.48 0.94 1.10
CA ASN A 136 -26.00 0.06 2.12
C ASN A 136 -25.80 0.73 3.47
N HIS A 137 -26.91 1.18 4.06
CA HIS A 137 -26.89 1.90 5.33
C HIS A 137 -26.57 0.99 6.52
N GLU A 138 -26.89 -0.30 6.44
CA GLU A 138 -26.62 -1.29 7.50
C GLU A 138 -25.13 -1.64 7.55
N LEU A 139 -24.51 -1.85 6.39
CA LEU A 139 -23.06 -2.05 6.27
C LEU A 139 -22.26 -0.75 6.41
N GLY A 140 -22.93 0.41 6.40
CA GLY A 140 -22.27 1.70 6.37
C GLY A 140 -21.36 1.87 5.15
N ARG A 141 -21.81 1.46 3.96
CA ARG A 141 -21.02 1.47 2.72
C ARG A 141 -21.73 2.19 1.59
N ALA A 142 -20.99 2.99 0.82
CA ALA A 142 -21.48 3.60 -0.39
C ALA A 142 -20.49 3.43 -1.56
N VAL A 143 -21.03 3.27 -2.76
CA VAL A 143 -20.27 3.09 -3.99
C VAL A 143 -20.74 4.13 -5.00
N PHE A 144 -19.79 4.80 -5.63
CA PHE A 144 -20.07 5.88 -6.57
C PHE A 144 -19.48 5.58 -7.95
N SER A 145 -20.15 6.10 -8.98
CA SER A 145 -19.60 6.08 -10.33
C SER A 145 -18.59 7.24 -10.44
N VAL A 146 -17.34 6.93 -10.75
CA VAL A 146 -16.26 7.91 -10.99
C VAL A 146 -15.95 7.90 -12.47
N TRP A 147 -16.11 9.03 -13.13
CA TRP A 147 -15.79 9.15 -14.55
C TRP A 147 -14.28 9.34 -14.74
N GLU A 148 -13.67 8.57 -15.65
CA GLU A 148 -12.24 8.62 -15.93
C GLU A 148 -11.76 10.03 -16.33
N ASP A 149 -12.55 10.74 -17.13
CA ASP A 149 -12.29 12.12 -17.56
C ASP A 149 -12.47 13.16 -16.44
N GLY A 150 -13.21 12.81 -15.38
CA GLY A 150 -13.44 13.67 -14.22
C GLY A 150 -12.48 13.45 -13.05
N LEU A 151 -11.60 12.43 -13.13
CA LEU A 151 -10.58 12.14 -12.13
C LEU A 151 -9.29 12.89 -12.48
N VAL A 152 -9.00 13.96 -11.75
CA VAL A 152 -7.81 14.79 -11.98
C VAL A 152 -6.98 14.86 -10.70
N GLY A 153 -5.76 14.32 -10.74
CA GLY A 153 -4.84 14.37 -9.59
C GLY A 153 -5.38 13.71 -8.32
N GLY A 154 -6.15 12.62 -8.44
CA GLY A 154 -6.76 11.95 -7.29
C GLY A 154 -7.98 12.68 -6.71
N ARG A 155 -8.45 13.75 -7.36
CA ARG A 155 -9.61 14.55 -6.96
C ARG A 155 -10.75 14.35 -7.95
N VAL A 156 -11.96 14.15 -7.42
CA VAL A 156 -13.20 14.02 -8.19
C VAL A 156 -14.24 14.96 -7.61
N VAL A 157 -14.78 15.85 -8.44
CA VAL A 157 -15.93 16.67 -8.03
C VAL A 157 -17.19 15.82 -8.07
N MET A 158 -17.81 15.59 -6.91
CA MET A 158 -19.02 14.76 -6.82
C MET A 158 -20.29 15.58 -7.05
N TRP A 159 -20.29 16.84 -6.63
CA TRP A 159 -21.38 17.79 -6.84
C TRP A 159 -20.92 19.23 -6.55
N HIS A 160 -21.34 20.19 -7.36
CA HIS A 160 -21.14 21.62 -7.09
C HIS A 160 -22.36 22.22 -6.38
N LYS A 161 -22.14 22.98 -5.30
CA LYS A 161 -23.24 23.62 -4.54
C LYS A 161 -24.03 24.64 -5.36
N ALA A 162 -23.39 25.27 -6.35
CA ALA A 162 -24.03 26.17 -7.30
C ALA A 162 -24.97 25.46 -8.29
N ASP A 163 -24.83 24.14 -8.46
CA ASP A 163 -25.63 23.35 -9.39
C ASP A 163 -26.91 22.84 -8.71
N LEU A 164 -27.81 23.80 -8.45
CA LEU A 164 -29.13 23.56 -7.86
C LEU A 164 -30.05 22.80 -8.84
N ALA A 165 -29.83 22.96 -10.15
CA ALA A 165 -30.58 22.25 -11.19
C ALA A 165 -30.28 20.74 -11.17
N TYR A 166 -29.02 20.34 -10.97
CA TYR A 166 -28.63 18.95 -10.77
C TYR A 166 -29.26 18.34 -9.51
N LYS A 167 -29.25 19.09 -8.40
CA LYS A 167 -29.87 18.65 -7.13
C LYS A 167 -31.39 18.44 -7.25
N ALA A 168 -32.06 19.20 -8.12
CA ALA A 168 -33.50 19.06 -8.36
C ALA A 168 -33.88 17.80 -9.15
N ARG A 169 -32.93 17.16 -9.86
CA ARG A 169 -33.15 15.89 -10.57
C ARG A 169 -33.20 14.74 -9.57
N ASN A 170 -34.07 13.75 -9.79
CA ASN A 170 -34.26 12.61 -8.87
C ASN A 170 -32.94 11.86 -8.55
N GLY A 171 -32.08 11.63 -9.55
CA GLY A 171 -30.77 10.98 -9.33
C GLY A 171 -29.73 11.88 -8.64
N GLY A 172 -29.81 13.20 -8.83
CA GLY A 172 -28.91 14.16 -8.17
C GLY A 172 -29.25 14.32 -6.69
N LYS A 173 -30.55 14.39 -6.35
CA LYS A 173 -31.02 14.41 -4.97
C LYS A 173 -30.57 13.16 -4.19
N GLU A 174 -30.74 11.98 -4.77
CA GLU A 174 -30.30 10.71 -4.17
C GLU A 174 -28.78 10.70 -3.93
N LYS A 175 -27.99 11.11 -4.93
CA LYS A 175 -26.53 11.16 -4.81
C LYS A 175 -26.06 12.09 -3.69
N VAL A 176 -26.63 13.30 -3.60
CA VAL A 176 -26.28 14.29 -2.57
C VAL A 176 -26.68 13.80 -1.17
N GLU A 177 -27.83 13.12 -1.03
CA GLU A 177 -28.25 12.49 0.22
C GLU A 177 -27.27 11.39 0.66
N ILE A 178 -26.86 10.51 -0.26
CA ILE A 178 -25.90 9.44 0.03
C ILE A 178 -24.53 10.02 0.42
N LEU A 179 -24.05 11.05 -0.28
CA LEU A 179 -22.79 11.73 0.05
C LEU A 179 -22.86 12.37 1.45
N GLY A 180 -23.94 13.09 1.76
CA GLY A 180 -24.15 13.67 3.09
C GLY A 180 -24.21 12.61 4.19
N ALA A 181 -24.92 11.49 3.95
CA ALA A 181 -24.97 10.37 4.87
C ALA A 181 -23.59 9.70 5.06
N ALA A 182 -22.81 9.56 3.98
CA ALA A 182 -21.48 9.00 4.02
C ALA A 182 -20.52 9.84 4.87
N ILE A 183 -20.60 11.17 4.79
CA ILE A 183 -19.82 12.07 5.65
C ILE A 183 -20.30 11.97 7.11
N ALA A 184 -21.60 12.19 7.34
CA ALA A 184 -22.16 12.29 8.69
C ALA A 184 -22.02 10.99 9.50
N LYS A 185 -22.15 9.83 8.83
CA LYS A 185 -22.10 8.50 9.45
C LYS A 185 -20.78 7.77 9.19
N ARG A 186 -19.81 8.41 8.52
CA ARG A 186 -18.48 7.88 8.21
C ARG A 186 -18.53 6.53 7.48
N TYR A 187 -19.23 6.48 6.36
CA TYR A 187 -19.33 5.27 5.55
C TYR A 187 -18.02 4.92 4.85
N GLU A 188 -17.82 3.62 4.62
CA GLU A 188 -16.83 3.15 3.65
C GLU A 188 -17.27 3.59 2.25
N THR A 189 -16.48 4.46 1.60
CA THR A 189 -16.82 4.98 0.28
C THR A 189 -15.87 4.49 -0.80
N TYR A 190 -16.44 3.93 -1.87
CA TYR A 190 -15.68 3.40 -3.00
C TYR A 190 -16.11 4.02 -4.33
N GLY A 191 -15.17 4.17 -5.26
CA GLY A 191 -15.39 4.64 -6.62
C GLY A 191 -15.20 3.52 -7.62
N ILE A 192 -16.18 3.32 -8.51
CA ILE A 192 -16.05 2.47 -9.68
C ILE A 192 -15.67 3.35 -10.86
N LEU A 193 -14.50 3.10 -11.45
CA LEU A 193 -14.04 3.84 -12.63
C LEU A 193 -14.92 3.47 -13.83
N CYS A 194 -15.51 4.50 -14.45
CA CYS A 194 -16.44 4.40 -15.56
C CYS A 194 -15.93 5.21 -16.76
N LYS A 195 -16.13 4.67 -17.96
CA LYS A 195 -15.90 5.40 -19.22
C LYS A 195 -17.25 5.86 -19.78
N ALA A 196 -17.34 7.15 -20.13
CA ALA A 196 -18.52 7.69 -20.79
C ALA A 196 -18.58 7.25 -22.26
N LYS A 197 -19.79 7.08 -22.82
CA LYS A 197 -19.96 6.95 -24.28
C LYS A 197 -19.63 8.26 -24.99
N ASP A 198 -20.05 9.36 -24.36
CA ASP A 198 -19.79 10.73 -24.76
C ASP A 198 -19.50 11.54 -23.47
N PRO A 199 -18.27 12.06 -23.29
CA PRO A 199 -17.90 12.88 -22.14
C PRO A 199 -18.68 14.20 -22.03
N ASP A 200 -19.16 14.74 -23.16
CA ASP A 200 -19.80 16.05 -23.22
C ASP A 200 -21.33 15.97 -23.09
N ALA A 201 -21.90 14.76 -23.11
CA ALA A 201 -23.34 14.54 -23.01
C ALA A 201 -23.88 14.83 -21.59
N GLU A 202 -25.04 15.48 -21.50
CA GLU A 202 -25.74 15.68 -20.23
C GLU A 202 -27.21 15.23 -20.35
N PRO A 203 -27.63 14.13 -19.68
CA PRO A 203 -26.87 13.27 -18.76
C PRO A 203 -25.92 12.28 -19.45
N ARG A 204 -24.79 11.98 -18.81
CA ARG A 204 -23.78 11.02 -19.31
C ARG A 204 -24.24 9.57 -19.23
N GLU A 205 -24.01 8.81 -20.30
CA GLU A 205 -24.20 7.35 -20.33
C GLU A 205 -22.88 6.58 -20.18
N ARG A 206 -22.91 5.47 -19.44
CA ARG A 206 -21.74 4.58 -19.28
C ARG A 206 -21.53 3.72 -20.54
N ALA A 207 -20.32 3.78 -21.11
CA ALA A 207 -19.86 2.84 -22.13
C ALA A 207 -19.35 1.54 -21.49
N SER A 208 -18.55 1.66 -20.42
CA SER A 208 -17.98 0.54 -19.68
C SER A 208 -17.60 0.94 -18.25
N TYR A 209 -17.30 -0.05 -17.41
CA TYR A 209 -16.81 0.15 -16.05
C TYR A 209 -15.77 -0.93 -15.66
N ASP A 210 -14.93 -0.60 -14.67
CA ASP A 210 -13.98 -1.53 -14.05
C ASP A 210 -14.68 -2.38 -12.98
N ASP A 211 -14.69 -3.70 -13.17
CA ASP A 211 -15.32 -4.69 -12.29
C ASP A 211 -14.31 -5.45 -11.42
N GLN A 212 -13.03 -5.09 -11.48
CA GLN A 212 -11.93 -5.72 -10.75
C GLN A 212 -11.39 -4.79 -9.67
N SER A 213 -11.14 -3.52 -10.01
CA SER A 213 -10.51 -2.54 -9.12
C SER A 213 -11.49 -1.46 -8.67
N LEU A 214 -11.32 -0.99 -7.44
CA LEU A 214 -12.15 0.04 -6.80
C LEU A 214 -11.25 1.11 -6.18
N LEU A 215 -11.60 2.38 -6.40
CA LEU A 215 -10.98 3.52 -5.75
C LEU A 215 -11.52 3.63 -4.32
N VAL A 216 -10.67 3.85 -3.33
CA VAL A 216 -11.07 4.16 -1.95
C VAL A 216 -11.18 5.67 -1.83
N LEU A 217 -12.37 6.15 -1.56
CA LEU A 217 -12.69 7.58 -1.56
C LEU A 217 -12.77 8.11 -0.13
N ARG A 218 -12.36 9.37 0.03
CA ARG A 218 -12.68 10.22 1.18
C ARG A 218 -13.50 11.39 0.69
N ILE A 219 -14.75 11.48 1.15
CA ILE A 219 -15.64 12.57 0.75
C ILE A 219 -15.48 13.74 1.73
N VAL A 220 -15.30 14.94 1.19
CA VAL A 220 -15.12 16.19 1.92
C VAL A 220 -16.19 17.19 1.46
N ASP A 221 -16.79 17.89 2.42
CA ASP A 221 -17.66 19.03 2.16
C ASP A 221 -16.82 20.30 2.08
N GLU A 222 -16.61 20.79 0.86
CA GLU A 222 -15.87 22.02 0.58
C GLU A 222 -16.85 23.19 0.35
N PRO A 223 -16.37 24.44 0.44
CA PRO A 223 -17.20 25.62 0.22
C PRO A 223 -17.98 25.59 -1.11
N ASP A 224 -17.35 25.07 -2.17
CA ASP A 224 -17.90 25.08 -3.54
C ASP A 224 -18.66 23.79 -3.91
N GLY A 225 -18.58 22.73 -3.10
CA GLY A 225 -19.13 21.44 -3.48
C GLY A 225 -18.72 20.28 -2.58
N LEU A 226 -19.24 19.09 -2.90
CA LEU A 226 -18.81 17.83 -2.32
C LEU A 226 -17.73 17.23 -3.20
N ILE A 227 -16.55 16.99 -2.62
CA ILE A 227 -15.36 16.52 -3.34
C ILE A 227 -14.97 15.14 -2.80
N ALA A 228 -14.61 14.22 -3.70
CA ALA A 228 -14.03 12.93 -3.34
C ALA A 228 -12.53 12.93 -3.63
N TYR A 229 -11.73 12.61 -2.62
CA TYR A 229 -10.30 12.38 -2.72
C TYR A 229 -10.01 10.88 -2.76
N VAL A 230 -9.25 10.43 -3.73
CA VAL A 230 -8.78 9.04 -3.80
C VAL A 230 -7.65 8.87 -2.79
N THR A 231 -7.88 8.00 -1.83
CA THR A 231 -6.93 7.69 -0.74
C THR A 231 -6.20 6.36 -0.95
N GLY A 232 -6.74 5.51 -1.82
CA GLY A 232 -6.17 4.20 -2.09
C GLY A 232 -6.94 3.44 -3.17
N GLU A 233 -6.50 2.22 -3.44
CA GLU A 233 -7.16 1.26 -4.33
C GLU A 233 -7.33 -0.09 -3.63
N THR A 234 -8.41 -0.79 -3.95
CA THR A 234 -8.72 -2.14 -3.45
C THR A 234 -9.43 -2.95 -4.54
N THR A 235 -9.60 -4.27 -4.35
CA THR A 235 -10.26 -5.12 -5.34
C THR A 235 -11.72 -5.39 -4.98
N ALA A 236 -12.57 -5.59 -6.00
CA ALA A 236 -13.96 -5.99 -5.82
C ALA A 236 -14.09 -7.31 -5.03
N GLU A 237 -13.12 -8.21 -5.18
CA GLU A 237 -13.05 -9.47 -4.43
C GLU A 237 -12.74 -9.24 -2.96
N ALA A 238 -11.77 -8.37 -2.63
CA ALA A 238 -11.45 -8.04 -1.24
C ALA A 238 -12.68 -7.45 -0.52
N ILE A 239 -13.47 -6.62 -1.22
CA ILE A 239 -14.71 -6.05 -0.68
C ILE A 239 -15.77 -7.13 -0.43
N ARG A 240 -15.95 -8.07 -1.37
CA ARG A 240 -16.88 -9.20 -1.22
C ARG A 240 -16.51 -10.13 -0.07
N MET A 241 -15.22 -10.31 0.18
CA MET A 241 -14.69 -11.12 1.28
C MET A 241 -14.66 -10.37 2.63
N GLY A 242 -15.14 -9.13 2.70
CA GLY A 242 -15.11 -8.32 3.93
C GLY A 242 -13.71 -7.82 4.32
N GLN A 243 -12.73 -7.89 3.41
CA GLN A 243 -11.35 -7.45 3.60
C GLN A 243 -11.05 -6.09 2.96
N GLY A 244 -12.09 -5.36 2.56
CA GLY A 244 -12.01 -4.14 1.75
C GLY A 244 -10.99 -3.11 2.21
N LEU A 245 -11.08 -2.70 3.48
CA LEU A 245 -10.20 -1.72 4.11
C LEU A 245 -8.82 -2.29 4.51
N ASN A 246 -8.72 -3.60 4.75
CA ASN A 246 -7.47 -4.26 5.16
C ASN A 246 -6.50 -4.50 3.98
N ARG A 247 -6.97 -4.33 2.74
CA ARG A 247 -6.18 -4.53 1.51
C ARG A 247 -6.08 -3.25 0.67
N VAL A 248 -6.25 -2.09 1.29
CA VAL A 248 -6.12 -0.80 0.61
C VAL A 248 -4.65 -0.52 0.35
N VAL A 249 -4.30 -0.34 -0.92
CA VAL A 249 -3.00 0.17 -1.33
C VAL A 249 -3.11 1.69 -1.39
N PRO A 250 -2.34 2.46 -0.58
CA PRO A 250 -2.33 3.90 -0.67
C PRO A 250 -1.89 4.34 -2.08
N VAL A 251 -2.61 5.29 -2.68
CA VAL A 251 -2.19 5.89 -3.94
C VAL A 251 -1.68 7.30 -3.67
N GLN A 252 -0.40 7.53 -3.92
CA GLN A 252 0.19 8.86 -3.87
C GLN A 252 -0.16 9.60 -5.18
N TYR A 253 -1.33 10.23 -5.20
CA TYR A 253 -1.61 11.30 -6.15
C TYR A 253 -1.05 12.59 -5.56
N ALA A 254 -0.10 13.21 -6.25
CA ALA A 254 0.56 14.43 -5.80
C ALA A 254 -0.43 15.60 -5.73
N VAL A 255 -0.99 15.86 -4.55
CA VAL A 255 -1.50 17.18 -4.10
C VAL A 255 -1.69 17.19 -2.57
N ASP A 256 -0.80 17.96 -1.91
CA ASP A 256 -0.85 18.66 -0.60
C ASP A 256 -1.33 17.99 0.70
N ASP A 257 -0.37 17.60 1.54
CA ASP A 257 0.09 18.29 2.78
C ASP A 257 -0.89 19.16 3.61
N LEU A 258 -2.14 18.75 3.83
CA LEU A 258 -2.91 19.19 5.00
C LEU A 258 -3.54 18.03 5.76
N ALA A 259 -3.17 17.96 7.04
CA ALA A 259 -3.59 17.07 8.11
C ALA A 259 -4.94 16.36 7.90
N VAL A 260 -4.89 15.04 7.72
CA VAL A 260 -6.02 14.17 8.07
C VAL A 260 -5.69 13.59 9.45
N ASP A 261 -6.34 14.09 10.49
CA ASP A 261 -6.31 13.43 11.78
C ASP A 261 -6.96 12.04 11.64
N PRO A 262 -6.28 10.95 12.02
CA PRO A 262 -6.84 9.62 11.91
C PRO A 262 -8.06 9.50 12.82
N VAL A 263 -9.16 9.01 12.25
CA VAL A 263 -10.32 8.59 13.05
C VAL A 263 -9.93 7.33 13.80
N GLY A 264 -9.47 7.49 15.05
CA GLY A 264 -9.14 6.39 15.93
C GLY A 264 -10.30 5.40 16.11
N HIS A 265 -9.96 4.14 16.39
CA HIS A 265 -10.92 3.06 16.63
C HIS A 265 -11.34 3.01 18.11
N ILE A 266 -12.65 3.09 18.38
CA ILE A 266 -13.19 3.02 19.76
C ILE A 266 -13.22 1.58 20.31
N GLN A 267 -13.17 0.56 19.43
CA GLN A 267 -12.94 -0.83 19.81
C GLN A 267 -11.83 -1.44 18.97
N VAL A 268 -10.88 -2.08 19.65
CA VAL A 268 -9.65 -2.64 19.09
C VAL A 268 -9.80 -4.16 19.08
N ASP A 269 -9.84 -4.78 17.90
CA ASP A 269 -9.82 -6.23 17.78
C ASP A 269 -8.41 -6.78 18.01
N ARG A 270 -8.30 -7.82 18.84
CA ARG A 270 -7.01 -8.49 19.10
C ARG A 270 -6.67 -9.42 17.94
N ALA A 271 -5.69 -9.02 17.13
CA ALA A 271 -5.05 -9.91 16.17
C ALA A 271 -3.96 -10.75 16.85
N SER A 272 -3.99 -12.08 16.68
CA SER A 272 -2.88 -12.96 17.07
C SER A 272 -1.92 -13.12 15.88
N HIS A 273 -0.64 -12.83 16.11
CA HIS A 273 0.43 -13.01 15.13
C HIS A 273 1.42 -14.04 15.64
N VAL A 274 1.77 -15.03 14.81
CA VAL A 274 2.95 -15.87 15.06
C VAL A 274 4.15 -15.16 14.44
N ARG A 275 5.01 -14.57 15.28
CA ARG A 275 6.29 -13.98 14.86
C ARG A 275 7.42 -14.95 15.18
N ASN A 276 8.34 -15.13 14.25
CA ASN A 276 9.62 -15.77 14.52
C ASN A 276 10.56 -14.71 15.09
N ASP A 277 10.64 -14.62 16.42
CA ASP A 277 11.58 -13.73 17.11
C ASP A 277 12.84 -14.52 17.51
N PHE A 278 14.02 -13.93 17.31
CA PHE A 278 15.26 -14.44 17.90
C PHE A 278 15.21 -14.23 19.42
N LYS A 279 15.45 -15.29 20.19
CA LYS A 279 15.43 -15.23 21.67
C LYS A 279 16.66 -14.43 22.16
N ARG A 280 16.41 -13.19 22.58
CA ARG A 280 17.42 -12.29 23.17
C ARG A 280 17.69 -12.68 24.62
N ASP A 281 18.93 -12.56 25.07
CA ASP A 281 19.35 -12.83 26.45
C ASP A 281 18.97 -11.64 27.36
N PRO A 282 18.04 -11.82 28.31
CA PRO A 282 17.66 -10.76 29.25
C PRO A 282 18.83 -10.26 30.11
N ALA A 283 19.86 -11.09 30.35
CA ALA A 283 21.00 -10.73 31.17
C ALA A 283 21.87 -9.66 30.50
N ILE A 284 22.09 -9.77 29.18
CA ILE A 284 22.84 -8.78 28.39
C ILE A 284 22.09 -7.45 28.39
N ARG A 285 20.78 -7.51 28.17
CA ARG A 285 19.91 -6.33 28.16
C ARG A 285 19.92 -5.61 29.51
N ALA A 286 19.76 -6.35 30.61
CA ALA A 286 19.81 -5.81 31.96
C ALA A 286 21.19 -5.20 32.26
N ARG A 287 22.27 -5.89 31.87
CA ARG A 287 23.64 -5.43 32.09
C ARG A 287 23.94 -4.12 31.36
N VAL A 288 23.44 -3.95 30.14
CA VAL A 288 23.62 -2.71 29.36
C VAL A 288 22.86 -1.54 29.99
N LEU A 289 21.62 -1.77 30.43
CA LEU A 289 20.82 -0.75 31.12
C LEU A 289 21.41 -0.35 32.48
N GLU A 290 21.97 -1.30 33.23
CA GLU A 290 22.69 -1.01 34.48
C GLU A 290 23.93 -0.12 34.23
N LEU A 291 24.71 -0.42 33.19
CA LEU A 291 25.93 0.32 32.85
C LEU A 291 25.62 1.75 32.38
N ALA A 292 24.50 1.93 31.69
CA ALA A 292 24.01 3.23 31.24
C ALA A 292 23.56 4.15 32.40
N ASN A 293 23.29 3.58 33.58
CA ASN A 293 22.89 4.31 34.79
C ASN A 293 21.78 5.35 34.55
N GLY A 294 20.80 4.98 33.73
CA GLY A 294 19.66 5.84 33.41
C GLY A 294 19.96 7.01 32.46
N ARG A 295 21.13 7.04 31.79
CA ARG A 295 21.48 8.00 30.74
C ARG A 295 21.69 7.30 29.39
N CYS A 296 21.19 7.92 28.33
CA CYS A 296 21.45 7.49 26.96
C CYS A 296 22.97 7.50 26.69
N GLU A 297 23.53 6.39 26.20
CA GLU A 297 24.96 6.26 25.95
C GLU A 297 25.43 7.07 24.72
N HIS A 298 24.51 7.45 23.84
CA HIS A 298 24.81 8.32 22.70
C HIS A 298 24.80 9.80 23.06
N CYS A 299 23.67 10.32 23.54
CA CYS A 299 23.46 11.76 23.77
C CYS A 299 23.62 12.21 25.23
N GLY A 300 23.80 11.28 26.18
CA GLY A 300 23.96 11.57 27.60
C GLY A 300 22.70 12.02 28.34
N LYS A 301 21.56 12.21 27.64
CA LYS A 301 20.29 12.61 28.25
C LYS A 301 19.79 11.56 29.22
N GLU A 302 19.26 12.01 30.36
CA GLU A 302 18.62 11.13 31.33
C GLU A 302 17.28 10.60 30.80
N GLY A 303 17.03 9.31 31.00
CA GLY A 303 15.75 8.69 30.76
C GLY A 303 14.69 9.23 31.72
N PHE A 304 13.43 9.21 31.28
CA PHE A 304 12.31 9.62 32.13
C PHE A 304 12.09 8.63 33.28
N LEU A 305 11.50 9.09 34.39
CA LEU A 305 11.22 8.25 35.54
C LEU A 305 10.05 7.30 35.26
N THR A 306 10.25 6.02 35.53
CA THR A 306 9.21 5.00 35.50
C THR A 306 8.47 4.99 36.84
N ALA A 307 7.27 4.41 36.87
CA ALA A 307 6.50 4.23 38.11
C ALA A 307 7.26 3.44 39.20
N GLY A 308 8.25 2.62 38.81
CA GLY A 308 9.14 1.91 39.72
C GLY A 308 10.35 2.72 40.19
N GLY A 309 10.43 4.02 39.90
CA GLY A 309 11.51 4.92 40.32
C GLY A 309 12.78 4.85 39.49
N GLY A 310 12.94 3.85 38.62
CA GLY A 310 14.07 3.73 37.68
C GLY A 310 13.91 4.63 36.45
N ARG A 311 15.02 4.98 35.79
CA ARG A 311 15.01 5.76 34.53
C ARG A 311 14.86 4.83 33.32
N TYR A 312 13.95 5.17 32.41
CA TYR A 312 13.65 4.38 31.22
C TYR A 312 14.69 4.59 30.10
N LEU A 313 15.24 3.49 29.58
CA LEU A 313 16.08 3.44 28.39
C LEU A 313 15.79 2.15 27.62
N GLU A 314 16.12 2.14 26.33
CA GLU A 314 15.93 1.01 25.43
C GLU A 314 17.29 0.46 25.02
N ALA A 315 17.52 -0.83 25.30
CA ALA A 315 18.71 -1.52 24.80
C ALA A 315 18.50 -1.91 23.33
N HIS A 316 19.42 -1.45 22.49
CA HIS A 316 19.40 -1.55 21.04
C HIS A 316 20.61 -2.37 20.56
N HIS A 317 20.39 -3.36 19.70
CA HIS A 317 21.46 -4.06 18.99
C HIS A 317 21.90 -3.16 17.83
N VAL A 318 23.15 -2.70 17.87
CA VAL A 318 23.67 -1.75 16.87
C VAL A 318 23.86 -2.44 15.53
N ILE A 319 24.53 -3.60 15.52
CA ILE A 319 24.50 -4.51 14.38
C ILE A 319 23.32 -5.45 14.57
N ALA A 320 22.38 -5.44 13.62
CA ALA A 320 21.18 -6.24 13.69
C ALA A 320 21.51 -7.75 13.77
N LEU A 321 20.73 -8.50 14.58
CA LEU A 321 20.87 -9.97 14.71
C LEU A 321 20.70 -10.70 13.36
N ALA A 322 19.99 -10.09 12.39
CA ALA A 322 19.80 -10.60 11.04
C ALA A 322 21.09 -10.53 10.18
N ASP A 323 22.02 -9.65 10.54
CA ASP A 323 23.29 -9.40 9.83
C ASP A 323 24.51 -9.89 10.64
N GLN A 324 24.36 -11.01 11.34
CA GLN A 324 25.39 -11.64 12.19
C GLN A 324 25.78 -10.85 13.46
N GLY A 325 24.97 -9.86 13.88
CA GLY A 325 25.16 -9.19 15.17
C GLY A 325 25.04 -10.17 16.34
N HIS A 326 26.07 -10.28 17.17
CA HIS A 326 26.03 -11.13 18.37
C HIS A 326 25.22 -10.45 19.48
N ASP A 327 24.40 -11.21 20.22
CA ASP A 327 23.70 -10.70 21.41
C ASP A 327 24.66 -10.58 22.60
N THR A 328 25.48 -9.54 22.57
CA THR A 328 26.62 -9.32 23.47
C THR A 328 26.63 -7.88 23.94
N VAL A 329 27.26 -7.60 25.09
CA VAL A 329 27.34 -6.23 25.65
C VAL A 329 28.05 -5.29 24.67
N GLU A 330 28.86 -5.84 23.79
CA GLU A 330 29.70 -5.16 22.81
C GLU A 330 28.99 -4.83 21.50
N ASN A 331 27.75 -5.29 21.35
CA ASN A 331 26.88 -4.96 20.22
C ASN A 331 25.55 -4.34 20.70
N VAL A 332 25.41 -4.08 22.00
CA VAL A 332 24.17 -3.55 22.59
C VAL A 332 24.44 -2.24 23.33
N ILE A 333 23.72 -1.20 22.94
CA ILE A 333 23.79 0.16 23.49
C ILE A 333 22.47 0.55 24.16
N ALA A 334 22.52 1.29 25.27
CA ALA A 334 21.34 1.86 25.90
C ALA A 334 21.02 3.26 25.34
N LEU A 335 19.85 3.41 24.74
CA LEU A 335 19.41 4.65 24.09
C LEU A 335 18.15 5.22 24.74
N CYS A 336 17.94 6.52 24.57
CA CYS A 336 16.63 7.12 24.81
C CYS A 336 15.67 6.72 23.67
N SER A 337 14.37 6.85 23.93
CA SER A 337 13.31 6.50 22.96
C SER A 337 13.40 7.24 21.63
N GLU A 338 14.01 8.41 21.62
CA GLU A 338 14.26 9.23 20.42
C GLU A 338 15.34 8.59 19.55
N HIS A 339 16.57 8.44 20.05
CA HIS A 339 17.67 7.83 19.30
C HIS A 339 17.44 6.35 18.98
N HIS A 340 16.68 5.62 19.80
CA HIS A 340 16.30 4.24 19.47
C HIS A 340 15.40 4.19 18.23
N ARG A 341 14.47 5.14 18.07
CA ARG A 341 13.62 5.22 16.87
C ARG A 341 14.41 5.77 15.68
N GLU A 342 15.25 6.76 15.91
CA GLU A 342 16.11 7.34 14.88
C GLU A 342 17.06 6.30 14.28
N ALA A 343 17.59 5.39 15.09
CA ALA A 343 18.39 4.25 14.62
C ALA A 343 17.62 3.29 13.67
N HIS A 344 16.30 3.22 13.79
CA HIS A 344 15.48 2.32 12.96
C HIS A 344 14.89 2.98 11.71
N TYR A 345 14.60 4.28 11.78
CA TYR A 345 13.78 4.98 10.78
C TYR A 345 14.39 6.31 10.32
N GLY A 346 15.49 6.75 10.95
CA GLY A 346 16.14 8.01 10.63
C GLY A 346 16.86 7.95 9.29
N VAL A 347 16.88 9.08 8.59
CA VAL A 347 17.60 9.23 7.31
C VAL A 347 19.11 8.97 7.48
N GLU A 348 19.65 9.34 8.65
CA GLU A 348 21.07 9.18 9.00
C GLU A 348 21.35 7.92 9.85
N ALA A 349 20.47 6.90 9.80
CA ALA A 349 20.59 5.70 10.63
C ALA A 349 21.96 4.99 10.51
N GLU A 350 22.54 4.92 9.31
CA GLU A 350 23.86 4.32 9.07
C GLU A 350 24.99 5.09 9.78
N GLN A 351 24.90 6.43 9.82
CA GLN A 351 25.88 7.27 10.51
C GLN A 351 25.73 7.18 12.04
N LEU A 352 24.48 7.05 12.52
CA LEU A 352 24.17 6.80 13.92
C LEU A 352 24.69 5.43 14.38
N GLU A 353 24.56 4.40 13.54
CA GLU A 353 25.11 3.07 13.80
C GLU A 353 26.62 3.14 14.04
N ALA A 354 27.36 3.79 13.14
CA ALA A 354 28.80 4.02 13.30
C ALA A 354 29.13 4.80 14.58
N ALA A 355 28.35 5.83 14.91
CA ALA A 355 28.52 6.59 16.14
C ALA A 355 28.24 5.74 17.40
N PHE A 356 27.27 4.84 17.37
CA PHE A 356 26.98 3.94 18.49
C PHE A 356 28.08 2.89 18.68
N LEU A 357 28.60 2.33 17.59
CA LEU A 357 29.76 1.43 17.66
C LEU A 357 30.95 2.12 18.32
N GLN A 358 31.21 3.39 17.98
CA GLN A 358 32.25 4.17 18.65
C GLN A 358 31.96 4.36 20.14
N LYS A 359 30.72 4.68 20.55
CA LYS A 359 30.35 4.80 21.96
C LYS A 359 30.49 3.50 22.74
N ILE A 360 30.13 2.36 22.14
CA ILE A 360 30.32 1.04 22.75
C ILE A 360 31.82 0.71 22.87
N ALA A 361 32.63 1.10 21.87
CA ALA A 361 34.09 0.95 21.94
C ALA A 361 34.68 1.80 23.08
N ASP A 362 34.23 3.05 23.24
CA ASP A 362 34.67 3.95 24.31
C ASP A 362 34.29 3.45 25.72
N ARG A 363 33.15 2.75 25.84
CA ARG A 363 32.70 2.08 27.08
C ARG A 363 33.67 1.00 27.56
N ARG A 364 34.43 0.35 26.65
CA ARG A 364 35.46 -0.65 26.99
C ARG A 364 36.69 -0.05 27.70
N ILE A 365 36.87 1.28 27.66
CA ILE A 365 38.07 1.97 28.16
C ILE A 365 37.79 2.72 29.49
N GLY A 366 36.52 2.86 29.92
CA GLY A 366 36.13 3.60 31.14
C GLY A 366 36.04 2.74 32.43
N PRO A 367 36.28 3.32 33.64
CA PRO A 367 36.47 2.55 34.87
C PRO A 367 35.16 1.94 35.40
N SER A 368 35.24 0.65 35.74
CA SER A 368 34.23 -0.13 36.48
C SER A 368 33.76 0.63 37.74
N ARG A 369 32.52 1.12 37.74
CA ARG A 369 31.90 1.73 38.92
C ARG A 369 31.15 0.64 39.71
N ALA A 370 31.66 0.34 40.91
CA ALA A 370 31.05 -0.55 41.89
C ALA A 370 29.74 0.04 42.45
N LYS A 371 28.75 -0.83 42.73
CA LYS A 371 27.44 -0.48 43.30
C LYS A 371 27.59 0.12 44.70
N PRO A 372 26.92 1.25 45.05
CA PRO A 372 26.83 1.71 46.42
C PRO A 372 25.79 0.88 47.19
N SER A 373 26.16 0.54 48.43
CA SER A 373 25.48 -0.28 49.44
C SER A 373 24.25 0.36 50.06
#